data_AF-A0AA87W0G2-F1
#
_entry.id   AF-A0AA87W0G2-F1
#
_cell.length_a   1.000
_cell.length_b   1.000
_cell.length_c   1.000
_cell.angle_alpha   90.00
_cell.angle_beta   90.00
_cell.angle_gamma   90.00
#
_symmetry.space_group_name_H-M   'P 1'
#
loop_
_entity.id
_entity.type
_entity.pdbx_description
1 polymer ?
#
loop_
_entity_poly.entity_id
_entity_poly.type
_entity_poly.pdbx_seq_one_letter_code
_entity_poly.pdbx_strand_id
1 'polypeptide(L)' 'MDAFDRFWEWAEKPLDSPLTIPAELHRAVMELSPEDRRDRAKVNEAAGRAVSDR' A
#
# COMPACT_ATOMS: atom_id res chain seq x y z
N MET A 1 6.86 1.47 10.83
CA MET A 1 5.62 1.36 10.03
C MET A 1 6.02 1.12 8.59
N ASP A 2 5.72 -0.06 8.08
CA ASP A 2 6.06 -0.46 6.72
C ASP A 2 4.93 -0.14 5.72
N ALA A 3 5.12 -0.49 4.45
CA ALA A 3 4.19 -0.14 3.39
C ALA A 3 2.81 -0.79 3.59
N PHE A 4 2.78 -2.00 4.15
CA PHE A 4 1.54 -2.68 4.50
C PHE A 4 0.76 -1.93 5.56
N ASP A 5 1.42 -1.54 6.66
CA ASP A 5 0.75 -0.79 7.73
C ASP A 5 0.14 0.51 7.21
N ARG A 6 0.89 1.27 6.38
CA ARG A 6 0.41 2.53 5.81
C ARG A 6 -0.78 2.33 4.88
N PHE A 7 -0.75 1.28 4.08
CA PHE A 7 -1.85 0.95 3.18
C PHE A 7 -3.11 0.58 3.97
N TRP A 8 -2.99 -0.27 4.99
CA TRP A 8 -4.14 -0.68 5.81
C TRP A 8 -4.68 0.45 6.68
N GLU A 9 -3.82 1.28 7.26
CA GLU A 9 -4.26 2.47 7.99
C GLU A 9 -5.06 3.42 7.08
N TRP A 10 -4.63 3.60 5.83
CA TRP A 10 -5.37 4.37 4.84
C TRP A 10 -6.64 3.68 4.34
N ALA A 11 -6.65 2.36 4.22
CA ALA A 11 -7.80 1.59 3.74
C ALA A 11 -8.91 1.50 4.79
N GLU A 12 -8.56 1.44 6.08
CA GLU A 12 -9.49 1.35 7.20
C GLU A 12 -9.90 2.72 7.76
N LYS A 13 -9.27 3.81 7.28
CA LYS A 13 -9.61 5.16 7.75
C LYS A 13 -11.09 5.49 7.50
N PRO A 14 -11.72 6.28 8.38
CA PRO A 14 -13.03 6.87 8.10
C PRO A 14 -13.00 7.73 6.83
N LEU A 15 -14.11 7.81 6.09
CA LEU A 15 -14.19 8.62 4.86
C LEU A 15 -13.85 10.11 5.06
N ASP A 16 -14.09 10.64 6.26
CA ASP A 16 -13.77 12.03 6.65
C ASP A 16 -12.30 12.24 7.01
N SER A 17 -11.51 11.17 7.09
CA SER A 17 -10.10 11.25 7.48
C SER A 17 -9.24 11.84 6.37
N PRO A 18 -8.41 12.88 6.66
CA PRO A 18 -7.49 13.46 5.70
C PRO A 18 -6.26 12.56 5.41
N LEU A 19 -6.18 11.36 6.02
CA LEU A 19 -5.05 10.46 5.82
C LEU A 19 -4.92 10.06 4.35
N THR A 20 -3.74 10.26 3.77
CA THR A 20 -3.43 9.90 2.38
C THR A 20 -2.14 9.07 2.35
N ILE A 21 -1.97 8.30 1.28
CA ILE A 21 -0.75 7.52 1.03
C ILE A 21 -0.11 7.99 -0.28
N PRO A 22 1.21 7.77 -0.46
CA PRO A 22 1.87 8.04 -1.73
C PRO A 22 1.17 7.33 -2.89
N ALA A 23 1.02 8.02 -4.02
CA ALA A 23 0.36 7.46 -5.22
C ALA A 23 1.05 6.18 -5.72
N GLU A 24 2.38 6.13 -5.65
CA GLU A 24 3.17 4.95 -6.03
C GLU A 24 2.87 3.74 -5.14
N LEU A 25 2.70 3.96 -3.83
CA LEU A 25 2.30 2.90 -2.90
C LEU A 25 0.89 2.39 -3.23
N HIS A 26 -0.05 3.31 -3.45
CA HIS A 26 -1.41 2.93 -3.85
C HIS A 26 -1.41 2.12 -5.14
N ARG A 27 -0.70 2.58 -6.17
CA ARG A 27 -0.59 1.90 -7.47
C ARG A 27 0.01 0.51 -7.32
N ALA A 28 1.17 0.39 -6.67
CA ALA A 28 1.86 -0.88 -6.48
C ALA A 28 1.00 -1.93 -5.78
N VAL A 29 0.22 -1.52 -4.76
CA VAL A 29 -0.70 -2.43 -4.06
C VAL A 29 -1.94 -2.76 -4.89
N MET A 30 -2.42 -1.83 -5.72
CA MET A 30 -3.53 -2.09 -6.65
C MET A 30 -3.17 -3.06 -7.77
N GLU A 31 -1.89 -3.16 -8.17
CA GLU A 31 -1.41 -4.16 -9.12
C GLU A 31 -1.39 -5.58 -8.54
N LEU A 32 -1.41 -5.73 -7.21
CA LEU A 32 -1.55 -7.03 -6.55
C LEU A 32 -2.99 -7.55 -6.62
N SER A 33 -3.12 -8.87 -6.67
CA SER A 33 -4.39 -9.57 -6.47
C SER A 33 -4.99 -9.25 -5.08
N PRO A 34 -6.33 -9.26 -4.90
CA PRO A 34 -6.95 -8.95 -3.61
C PRO A 34 -6.47 -9.81 -2.44
N GLU A 35 -6.16 -11.09 -2.69
CA GLU A 35 -5.55 -12.00 -1.71
C GLU A 35 -4.14 -11.55 -1.29
N ASP A 36 -3.34 -11.08 -2.25
CA ASP A 36 -1.96 -10.67 -2.05
C ASP A 36 -1.84 -9.31 -1.34
N ARG A 37 -2.86 -8.46 -1.44
CA ARG A 37 -2.94 -7.21 -0.66
C ARG A 37 -3.05 -7.44 0.84
N ARG A 38 -3.45 -8.65 1.27
CA ARG A 38 -3.48 -9.06 2.68
C ARG A 38 -2.16 -9.65 3.16
N ASP A 39 -1.22 -9.93 2.25
CA ASP A 39 0.09 -10.43 2.59
C ASP A 39 1.08 -9.27 2.79
N ARG A 40 1.61 -9.17 4.02
CA ARG A 40 2.56 -8.11 4.41
C ARG A 40 3.85 -8.15 3.59
N ALA A 41 4.37 -9.33 3.28
CA ALA A 41 5.60 -9.46 2.52
C ALA A 41 5.38 -9.02 1.08
N LYS A 42 4.29 -9.45 0.44
CA LYS A 42 3.96 -9.07 -0.94
C LYS A 42 3.72 -7.58 -1.11
N VAL A 43 2.99 -6.95 -0.17
CA VAL A 43 2.76 -5.50 -0.20
C VAL A 43 4.08 -4.72 -0.03
N ASN A 44 4.93 -5.14 0.90
CA ASN A 44 6.23 -4.48 1.11
C ASN A 44 7.18 -4.68 -0.08
N GLU A 45 7.16 -5.85 -0.71
CA GLU A 45 7.94 -6.12 -1.91
C GLU A 45 7.46 -5.26 -3.09
N ALA A 46 6.16 -5.20 -3.35
CA ALA A 46 5.57 -4.37 -4.40
C ALA A 46 5.90 -2.88 -4.20
N ALA A 47 5.79 -2.39 -2.96
CA ALA A 47 6.16 -1.02 -2.63
C ALA A 47 7.67 -0.76 -2.82
N GLY A 48 8.53 -1.73 -2.46
CA GLY A 48 9.97 -1.64 -2.66
C GLY A 48 10.37 -1.58 -4.15
N ARG A 49 9.67 -2.34 -5.00
CA ARG A 49 9.85 -2.30 -6.46
C ARG A 49 9.46 -0.93 -7.02
N ALA A 50 8.33 -0.37 -6.60
CA ALA A 50 7.86 0.93 -7.07
C ALA A 50 8.78 2.10 -6.71
N VAL A 51 9.47 2.04 -5.57
CA VAL A 51 10.47 3.06 -5.18
C VAL A 51 11.78 2.93 -5.97
N SER A 52 12.10 1.72 -6.43
CA SER A 52 13.35 1.43 -7.15
C SER A 52 13.25 1.65 -8.67
N ASP A 53 12.04 1.73 -9.22
CA ASP A 53 11.77 2.00 -10.65
C ASP A 53 11.88 3.50 -11.01
N ARG A 54 12.41 4.33 -10.11
CA ARG A 54 12.51 5.79 -10.23
C ARG A 54 13.95 6.28 -10.43
#